data_AF-A0A1V5GQK3-F1
#
_entry.id   AF-A0A1V5GQK3-F1
#
_cell.length_a   1.000
_cell.length_b   1.000
_cell.length_c   1.000
_cell.angle_alpha   90.00
_cell.angle_beta   90.00
_cell.angle_gamma   90.00
#
_symmetry.space_group_name_H-M   'P 1'
#
loop_
_entity.id
_entity.type
_entity.pdbx_description
1 polymer ?
#
loop_
_entity_poly.entity_id
_entity_poly.type
_entity_poly.pdbx_seq_one_letter_code
_entity_poly.pdbx_strand_id
1 'polypeptide(L)'
;MKLVSYKCPNCNASIQVDDTKRSFFCTYCGSPVNIDLGENVFTYREINEAEIRRAEAEENIKKNKNDYKLKKMELKHKKSQEDWDMVMKYVPMLFKIIFAMLIFLVIIAILVTLL
;
A
#
# COMPACT_ATOMS: atom_id res chain seq x y z
N MET A 1 -27.74 -47.22 1.96
CA MET A 1 -27.71 -45.79 1.59
C MET A 1 -28.95 -45.13 2.17
N LYS A 2 -28.82 -43.98 2.84
CA LYS A 2 -29.94 -43.25 3.44
C LYS A 2 -30.17 -41.98 2.63
N LEU A 3 -31.32 -41.91 1.96
CA LEU A 3 -31.76 -40.73 1.24
C LEU A 3 -32.52 -39.83 2.21
N VAL A 4 -32.15 -38.56 2.23
CA VAL A 4 -32.74 -37.53 3.09
C VAL A 4 -33.39 -36.47 2.19
N SER A 5 -34.62 -36.10 2.53
CA SER A 5 -35.38 -35.10 1.77
C SER A 5 -35.05 -33.71 2.28
N TYR A 6 -34.36 -32.92 1.46
CA TYR A 6 -34.02 -31.53 1.76
C TYR A 6 -34.79 -30.58 0.85
N LYS A 7 -35.20 -29.43 1.39
CA LYS A 7 -35.75 -28.34 0.58
C LYS A 7 -34.62 -27.44 0.10
N CYS A 8 -34.58 -27.19 -1.20
CA CYS A 8 -33.64 -26.23 -1.76
C CYS A 8 -34.00 -24.82 -1.29
N PRO A 9 -33.07 -24.03 -0.73
CA PRO A 9 -33.34 -22.65 -0.30
C PRO A 9 -33.50 -21.68 -1.48
N ASN A 10 -33.02 -22.03 -2.68
CA ASN A 10 -33.08 -21.14 -3.84
C ASN A 10 -34.40 -21.25 -4.63
N CYS A 11 -34.96 -22.46 -4.74
CA CYS A 11 -36.17 -22.70 -5.54
C CYS A 11 -37.28 -23.43 -4.77
N ASN A 12 -37.09 -23.66 -3.47
CA ASN A 12 -38.03 -24.35 -2.57
C ASN A 12 -38.41 -25.78 -2.98
N ALA A 13 -37.75 -26.35 -3.99
CA ALA A 13 -38.02 -27.69 -4.47
C ALA A 13 -37.52 -28.74 -3.46
N SER A 14 -38.28 -29.83 -3.31
CA SER A 14 -37.88 -30.97 -2.50
C SER A 14 -36.94 -31.87 -3.30
N ILE A 15 -35.73 -32.08 -2.78
CA ILE A 15 -34.69 -32.87 -3.43
C ILE A 15 -34.33 -34.02 -2.51
N GLN A 16 -34.22 -35.22 -3.08
CA GLN A 16 -33.70 -36.38 -2.37
C GLN A 16 -32.20 -36.42 -2.57
N VAL A 17 -31.45 -36.36 -1.47
CA VAL A 17 -29.98 -36.38 -1.52
C VAL A 17 -29.43 -37.45 -0.60
N ASP A 18 -28.31 -38.04 -1.01
CA ASP A 18 -27.60 -39.00 -0.20
C ASP A 18 -26.95 -38.29 0.99
N ASP A 19 -27.20 -38.77 2.20
CA ASP A 19 -26.62 -38.25 3.45
C ASP A 19 -25.08 -38.37 3.52
N THR A 20 -24.47 -39.08 2.56
CA THR A 20 -23.02 -39.23 2.42
C THR A 20 -22.38 -38.12 1.58
N LYS A 21 -23.15 -37.38 0.77
CA LYS A 21 -22.63 -36.31 -0.09
C LYS A 21 -22.73 -34.97 0.61
N ARG A 22 -21.58 -34.36 0.87
CA ARG A 22 -21.47 -33.02 1.50
C ARG A 22 -21.81 -31.88 0.55
N SER A 23 -21.73 -32.11 -0.76
CA SER A 23 -22.07 -31.14 -1.78
C SER A 23 -22.85 -31.82 -2.91
N PHE A 24 -23.91 -31.16 -3.38
CA PHE A 24 -24.70 -31.59 -4.53
C PHE A 24 -25.30 -30.39 -5.27
N PHE A 25 -25.65 -30.59 -6.52
CA PHE A 25 -26.34 -29.58 -7.32
C PHE A 25 -27.85 -29.82 -7.27
N CYS A 26 -28.61 -28.74 -7.13
CA CYS A 26 -30.06 -28.82 -7.23
C CYS A 26 -30.49 -29.22 -8.65
N THR A 27 -31.25 -30.30 -8.78
CA THR A 27 -31.77 -30.77 -10.09
C THR A 27 -32.79 -29.83 -10.73
N TYR A 28 -33.30 -28.85 -9.99
CA TYR A 28 -34.29 -27.89 -10.46
C TYR A 28 -33.67 -26.56 -10.92
N CYS A 29 -32.88 -25.91 -10.06
CA CYS A 29 -32.30 -24.59 -10.35
C CYS A 29 -30.79 -24.60 -10.62
N GLY A 30 -30.12 -25.76 -10.50
CA GLY A 30 -28.68 -25.88 -10.75
C GLY A 30 -27.77 -25.26 -9.67
N SER A 31 -28.33 -24.70 -8.60
CA SER A 31 -27.52 -24.08 -7.53
C SER A 31 -26.71 -25.12 -6.74
N PRO A 32 -25.45 -24.81 -6.37
CA PRO A 32 -24.61 -25.70 -5.57
C PRO A 32 -25.02 -25.65 -4.09
N VAL A 33 -25.54 -26.74 -3.55
CA VAL A 33 -25.92 -26.85 -2.14
C VAL A 33 -24.86 -27.65 -1.38
N ASN A 34 -24.32 -27.06 -0.33
CA ASN A 34 -23.50 -27.78 0.66
C ASN A 34 -24.38 -28.15 1.85
N ILE A 35 -24.13 -29.28 2.52
CA ILE A 35 -24.76 -29.64 3.80
C ILE A 35 -23.63 -29.77 4.81
N ASP A 36 -23.51 -28.81 5.72
CA ASP A 36 -22.63 -28.90 6.88
C ASP A 36 -23.44 -29.42 8.08
N LEU A 37 -23.00 -30.55 8.65
CA LEU A 37 -23.65 -31.16 9.82
C LEU A 37 -23.41 -30.30 11.06
N GLY A 38 -24.29 -29.34 11.29
CA GLY A 38 -24.33 -28.50 12.50
C GLY A 38 -24.48 -27.02 12.13
N GLU A 39 -25.71 -26.51 12.26
CA GLU A 39 -26.10 -25.10 12.01
C GLU A 39 -25.92 -24.61 10.57
N ASN A 40 -27.00 -24.81 9.79
CA ASN A 40 -27.16 -24.35 8.41
C ASN A 40 -27.17 -22.81 8.30
N VAL A 41 -26.01 -22.17 8.31
CA VAL A 41 -25.83 -20.79 7.83
C VAL A 41 -25.06 -20.82 6.52
N PHE A 42 -25.77 -20.95 5.41
CA PHE A 42 -25.21 -20.77 4.07
C PHE A 42 -25.30 -19.29 3.69
N THR A 43 -24.21 -18.55 3.87
CA THR A 43 -24.09 -17.17 3.38
C THR A 43 -23.72 -17.19 1.90
N TYR A 44 -24.74 -17.10 1.02
CA TYR A 44 -24.50 -16.71 -0.37
C TYR A 44 -24.20 -15.21 -0.38
N ARG A 45 -22.93 -14.84 -0.60
CA ARG A 45 -22.60 -13.46 -0.93
C ARG A 45 -22.84 -13.30 -2.43
N GLU A 46 -23.92 -12.63 -2.82
CA GLU A 46 -24.03 -12.13 -4.17
C GLU A 46 -22.89 -11.13 -4.39
N ILE A 47 -21.92 -11.52 -5.21
CA ILE A 47 -20.77 -10.67 -5.52
C ILE A 47 -21.19 -9.75 -6.66
N ASN A 48 -21.41 -8.47 -6.34
CA ASN A 48 -21.57 -7.46 -7.37
C ASN A 48 -20.21 -7.14 -7.99
N GLU A 49 -19.88 -7.81 -9.10
CA GLU A 49 -18.63 -7.59 -9.82
C GLU A 49 -18.40 -6.11 -10.21
N ALA A 50 -19.47 -5.36 -10.46
CA ALA A 50 -19.36 -3.94 -10.80
C ALA A 50 -18.88 -3.10 -9.61
N GLU A 51 -19.29 -3.45 -8.39
CA GLU A 51 -18.82 -2.79 -7.17
C GLU A 51 -17.36 -3.14 -6.86
N ILE A 52 -16.99 -4.42 -6.99
CA ILE A 52 -15.60 -4.86 -6.81
C ILE A 52 -14.67 -4.14 -7.78
N ARG A 53 -15.01 -4.08 -9.07
CA ARG A 53 -14.18 -3.40 -10.07
C ARG A 53 -14.03 -1.90 -9.80
N ARG A 54 -15.06 -1.25 -9.25
CA ARG A 54 -15.00 0.17 -8.85
C ARG A 54 -14.10 0.36 -7.64
N ALA A 55 -14.24 -0.48 -6.62
CA ALA A 55 -13.40 -0.45 -5.44
C ALA A 55 -11.92 -0.68 -5.80
N GLU A 56 -11.64 -1.65 -6.67
CA GLU A 56 -10.30 -1.92 -7.19
C GLU A 56 -9.75 -0.73 -8.02
N ALA A 57 -10.57 -0.14 -8.89
CA ALA A 57 -10.17 1.03 -9.66
C ALA A 57 -9.82 2.22 -8.75
N GLU A 58 -10.64 2.49 -7.73
CA GLU A 58 -10.38 3.54 -6.74
C GLU A 58 -9.12 3.25 -5.91
N GLU A 59 -8.93 2.00 -5.49
CA GLU A 59 -7.73 1.57 -4.77
C GLU A 59 -6.47 1.78 -5.63
N ASN A 60 -6.52 1.39 -6.91
CA ASN A 60 -5.41 1.58 -7.85
C ASN A 60 -5.12 3.06 -8.09
N ILE A 61 -6.16 3.90 -8.23
CA ILE A 61 -6.00 5.35 -8.33
C ILE A 61 -5.33 5.90 -7.05
N LYS A 62 -5.73 5.43 -5.87
CA LYS A 62 -5.15 5.85 -4.59
C LYS A 62 -3.69 5.41 -4.45
N LYS A 63 -3.37 4.17 -4.81
CA LYS A 63 -1.99 3.65 -4.85
C LYS A 63 -1.12 4.48 -5.79
N ASN A 64 -1.56 4.69 -7.03
CA ASN A 64 -0.83 5.51 -8.00
C ASN A 64 -0.56 6.93 -7.50
N LYS A 65 -1.55 7.57 -6.84
CA LYS A 65 -1.37 8.89 -6.23
C LYS A 65 -0.32 8.88 -5.11
N ASN A 66 -0.34 7.85 -4.26
CA ASN A 66 0.63 7.70 -3.18
C ASN A 66 2.04 7.46 -3.72
N ASP A 67 2.19 6.58 -4.72
CA ASP A 67 3.47 6.27 -5.35
C ASP A 67 4.07 7.51 -6.03
N TYR A 68 3.26 8.27 -6.76
CA TYR A 68 3.69 9.54 -7.34
C TYR A 68 4.12 10.53 -6.26
N LYS A 69 3.36 10.63 -5.16
CA LYS A 69 3.68 11.52 -4.05
C LYS A 69 5.01 11.12 -3.40
N LEU A 70 5.23 9.83 -3.17
CA LEU A 70 6.45 9.27 -2.60
C LEU A 70 7.66 9.58 -3.50
N LYS A 71 7.57 9.23 -4.79
CA LYS A 71 8.62 9.50 -5.78
C LYS A 71 8.98 10.99 -5.84
N LYS A 72 7.99 11.89 -5.73
CA LYS A 72 8.23 13.33 -5.68
C LYS A 72 8.97 13.77 -4.41
N MET A 73 8.71 13.14 -3.27
CA MET A 73 9.46 13.40 -2.02
C MET A 73 10.90 12.89 -2.12
N GLU A 74 11.10 11.69 -2.67
CA GLU A 74 12.44 11.11 -2.89
C GLU A 74 13.29 11.99 -3.81
N LEU A 75 12.71 12.45 -4.93
CA LEU A 75 13.39 13.37 -5.85
C LEU A 75 13.77 14.68 -5.17
N LYS A 76 12.91 15.23 -4.30
CA LYS A 76 13.22 16.43 -3.52
C LYS A 76 14.37 16.19 -2.54
N HIS A 77 14.36 15.06 -1.82
CA HIS A 77 15.44 14.69 -0.91
C HIS A 77 16.76 14.51 -1.65
N LYS A 78 16.75 13.79 -2.77
CA LYS A 78 17.93 13.57 -3.60
C LYS A 78 18.50 14.89 -4.14
N LYS A 79 17.65 15.76 -4.68
CA LYS A 79 18.08 17.08 -5.15
C LYS A 79 18.65 17.93 -4.03
N SER A 80 17.99 17.95 -2.87
CA SER A 80 18.51 18.68 -1.70
C SER A 80 19.85 18.13 -1.25
N GLN A 81 20.03 16.80 -1.24
CA GLN A 81 21.30 16.17 -0.90
C GLN A 81 22.42 16.57 -1.87
N GLU A 82 22.14 16.58 -3.17
CA GLU A 82 23.06 17.05 -4.21
C GLU A 82 23.45 18.54 -4.01
N ASP A 83 22.47 19.39 -3.70
CA ASP A 83 22.69 20.82 -3.45
C ASP A 83 23.54 21.04 -2.17
N TRP A 84 23.26 20.31 -1.08
CA TRP A 84 23.99 20.43 0.19
C TRP A 84 25.43 19.89 0.13
N ASP A 85 25.70 18.88 -0.70
CA ASP A 85 27.05 18.29 -0.83
C ASP A 85 28.07 19.32 -1.37
N MET A 86 27.63 20.14 -2.34
CA MET A 86 28.44 21.25 -2.86
C MET A 86 28.71 22.30 -1.76
N VAL A 87 27.67 22.70 -1.04
CA VAL A 87 27.77 23.72 0.03
C VAL A 87 28.74 23.27 1.12
N MET A 88 28.60 22.02 1.59
CA MET A 88 29.43 21.47 2.66
C MET A 88 30.92 21.40 2.31
N LYS A 89 31.27 21.24 1.03
CA LYS A 89 32.67 21.21 0.59
C LYS A 89 33.30 22.60 0.50
N TYR A 90 32.60 23.56 -0.10
CA TYR A 90 33.20 24.85 -0.45
C TYR A 90 33.07 25.91 0.65
N VAL A 91 31.98 25.90 1.42
CA VAL A 91 31.76 26.87 2.50
C VAL A 91 32.89 26.85 3.55
N PRO A 92 33.29 25.72 4.16
CA PRO A 92 34.36 25.71 5.15
C PRO A 92 35.73 26.06 4.55
N MET A 93 35.95 25.76 3.26
CA MET A 93 37.19 26.14 2.55
C MET A 93 37.30 27.66 2.44
N LEU A 94 36.23 28.35 2.03
CA LEU A 94 36.19 29.81 1.97
C LEU A 94 36.33 30.45 3.36
N PHE A 95 35.65 29.92 4.37
CA PHE A 95 35.78 30.39 5.75
C PHE A 95 37.22 30.31 6.28
N LYS A 96 37.94 29.23 5.99
CA LYS A 96 39.36 29.09 6.37
C LYS A 96 40.24 30.16 5.72
N ILE A 97 40.03 30.45 4.44
CA ILE A 97 40.79 31.48 3.72
C ILE A 97 40.50 32.87 4.31
N ILE A 98 39.22 33.19 4.54
CA ILE A 98 38.80 34.46 5.13
C ILE A 98 39.40 34.62 6.53
N PHE A 99 39.33 33.58 7.37
CA PHE A 99 39.88 33.61 8.72
C PHE A 99 41.41 33.78 8.72
N ALA A 100 42.12 33.09 7.83
CA ALA A 100 43.56 33.26 7.67
C ALA A 100 43.93 34.69 7.22
N MET A 101 43.19 35.26 6.27
CA MET A 101 43.40 36.65 5.84
C MET A 101 43.16 37.64 6.98
N LEU A 102 42.12 37.44 7.80
CA LEU A 102 41.85 38.29 8.96
C LEU A 102 42.98 38.21 10.00
N ILE A 103 43.47 37.01 10.31
CA ILE A 103 44.62 36.84 11.21
C ILE A 103 45.85 37.56 10.67
N PHE A 104 46.13 37.42 9.36
CA PHE A 104 47.26 38.07 8.72
C PHE A 104 47.18 39.60 8.80
N LEU A 105 46.00 40.17 8.56
CA LEU A 105 45.77 41.61 8.71
C LEU A 105 45.99 42.08 10.16
N VAL A 106 45.57 41.30 11.14
CA VAL A 106 45.80 41.60 12.57
C VAL A 106 47.29 41.56 12.90
N ILE A 107 48.03 40.56 12.40
CA ILE A 107 49.49 40.46 12.61
C ILE A 107 50.21 41.66 12.01
N ILE A 108 49.84 42.08 10.77
CA ILE A 108 50.40 43.28 10.14
C ILE A 108 50.13 44.51 11.00
N ALA A 109 48.89 44.68 11.47
CA ALA A 109 48.54 45.82 12.30
C ALA A 109 49.40 45.88 13.57
N ILE A 110 49.59 44.76 14.26
CA ILE A 110 50.44 44.65 15.47
C ILE A 110 51.90 44.97 15.17
N LEU A 111 52.44 44.49 14.05
CA LEU A 111 53.81 44.78 13.63
C LEU A 111 54.02 46.27 13.36
N VAL A 112 53.04 46.94 12.74
CA VAL A 112 53.07 48.38 12.50
C VAL A 112 52.99 49.18 13.81
N THR A 113 52.26 48.71 14.81
CA THR A 113 52.22 49.39 16.12
C THR A 113 53.49 49.21 16.95
N LEU A 114 54.28 48.17 16.69
CA LEU A 114 55.52 47.85 17.41
C LEU A 114 56.78 48.46 16.77
N LEU A 115 56.72 48.85 15.50
CA LEU A 115 57.80 49.48 14.74
C LEU A 115 57.76 51.01 14.88
#